data_AF-A0AAW6WS80-F1
#
_entry.id   AF-A0AAW6WS80-F1
#
_cell.length_a   1.000
_cell.length_b   1.000
_cell.length_c   1.000
_cell.angle_alpha   90.00
_cell.angle_beta   90.00
_cell.angle_gamma   90.00
#
_symmetry.space_group_name_H-M   'P 1'
#
loop_
_entity.id
_entity.type
_entity.pdbx_description
1 polymer ?
#
loop_
_entity_poly.entity_id
_entity_poly.type
_entity_poly.pdbx_seq_one_letter_code
_entity_poly.pdbx_strand_id
1 'polypeptide(L)'
;MRIVDINSFDIGVNSQATAPAKPVTITPTQAQGWYYKVITIRVVRPNATAETVVGTVTYQPTTHNNDGQGTMTAVPSGPITLGQYTKLVLQMDVKDDGCPLGKAASISNNNAVNCNSKNSAGTKYDLALRTDDPNTSNYLFVDGSQLPKGVTLPIENYFGCRAAQKHAWEDGGGWDRQDFFYTISSQCSSADGDAVPLTN
;
A
#
# COMPACT_ATOMS: atom_id res chain seq x y z
N MET A 1 15.67 39.13 59.95
CA MET A 1 16.21 38.07 59.09
C MET A 1 15.03 37.27 58.56
N ARG A 2 14.63 37.48 57.30
CA ARG A 2 13.49 36.80 56.69
C ARG A 2 14.07 35.68 55.83
N ILE A 3 13.90 34.43 56.27
CA ILE A 3 14.14 33.26 55.44
C ILE A 3 12.95 33.14 54.49
N VAL A 4 13.21 33.07 53.20
CA VAL A 4 12.18 32.89 52.17
C VAL A 4 11.87 31.39 52.12
N ASP A 5 10.66 31.03 52.58
CA ASP A 5 10.06 29.70 52.41
C ASP A 5 9.83 29.44 50.91
N ILE A 6 10.69 28.64 50.29
CA ILE A 6 10.42 28.04 48.97
C ILE A 6 10.23 26.55 49.20
N ASN A 7 8.96 26.14 49.36
CA ASN A 7 8.60 24.76 49.74
C ASN A 7 8.19 23.88 48.55
N SER A 8 8.25 24.38 47.31
CA SER A 8 8.06 23.56 46.10
C SER A 8 8.60 24.25 44.85
N PHE A 9 9.04 23.45 43.88
CA PHE A 9 9.36 23.86 42.53
C PHE A 9 8.69 22.85 41.58
N ASP A 10 7.91 23.33 40.62
CA ASP A 10 7.27 22.47 39.63
C ASP A 10 8.33 21.99 38.63
N ILE A 11 8.70 20.71 38.72
CA ILE A 11 9.46 20.04 37.65
C ILE A 11 8.46 19.57 36.61
N GLY A 12 8.29 20.37 35.55
CA GLY A 12 7.55 19.94 34.36
C GLY A 12 8.34 18.86 33.61
N VAL A 13 8.03 17.59 33.85
CA VAL A 13 8.51 16.49 33.02
C VAL A 13 7.53 16.28 31.86
N ASN A 14 7.98 16.59 30.64
CA ASN A 14 7.25 16.18 29.44
C ASN A 14 7.47 14.67 29.22
N SER A 15 6.66 13.82 29.86
CA SER A 15 6.63 12.40 29.55
C SER A 15 5.67 12.15 28.38
N GLN A 16 6.21 11.81 27.20
CA GLN A 16 5.43 11.23 26.12
C GLN A 16 5.65 9.71 26.13
N ALA A 17 4.61 8.96 26.51
CA ALA A 17 4.59 7.52 26.31
C ALA A 17 4.21 7.24 24.85
N THR A 18 5.18 6.84 24.04
CA THR A 18 4.89 6.36 22.68
C THR A 18 4.51 4.89 22.78
N ALA A 19 3.23 4.57 22.58
CA ALA A 19 2.81 3.18 22.44
C ALA A 19 3.56 2.53 21.25
N PRO A 20 4.00 1.26 21.34
CA PRO A 20 4.64 0.58 20.22
C PRO A 20 3.71 0.63 19.00
N ALA A 21 4.24 1.02 17.84
CA ALA A 21 3.46 0.97 16.61
C ALA A 21 3.01 -0.47 16.36
N LYS A 22 1.72 -0.65 16.09
CA LYS A 22 1.13 -1.96 15.85
C LYS A 22 1.65 -2.53 14.55
N PRO A 23 1.96 -3.84 14.49
CA PRO A 23 2.34 -4.46 13.25
C PRO A 23 1.14 -4.43 12.32
N VAL A 24 1.29 -3.68 11.22
CA VAL A 24 0.43 -3.78 10.05
C VAL A 24 1.14 -4.64 9.03
N THR A 25 0.41 -5.58 8.46
CA THR A 25 0.92 -6.50 7.46
C THR A 25 0.01 -6.49 6.25
N ILE A 26 0.62 -6.33 5.08
CA ILE A 26 -0.03 -6.46 3.78
C ILE A 26 0.35 -7.80 3.19
N THR A 27 -0.64 -8.61 2.82
CA THR A 27 -0.40 -9.90 2.15
C THR A 27 -1.02 -9.86 0.76
N PRO A 28 -0.22 -9.71 -0.31
CA PRO A 28 -0.71 -9.86 -1.68
C PRO A 28 -1.31 -11.25 -1.88
N THR A 29 -2.50 -11.32 -2.47
CA THR A 29 -3.23 -12.59 -2.64
C THR A 29 -3.41 -12.98 -4.10
N GLN A 30 -3.68 -12.02 -4.97
CA GLN A 30 -3.90 -12.27 -6.39
C GLN A 30 -3.63 -11.01 -7.20
N ALA A 31 -3.15 -11.19 -8.44
CA ALA A 31 -3.14 -10.15 -9.44
C ALA A 31 -3.56 -10.73 -10.80
N GLN A 32 -4.26 -9.94 -11.61
CA GLN A 32 -4.83 -10.35 -12.89
C GLN A 32 -4.96 -9.17 -13.86
N GLY A 33 -5.47 -9.44 -15.07
CA GLY A 33 -5.72 -8.43 -16.11
C GLY A 33 -4.76 -8.53 -17.30
N TRP A 34 -4.96 -7.68 -18.30
CA TRP A 34 -4.14 -7.67 -19.53
C TRP A 34 -2.86 -6.84 -19.41
N TYR A 35 -2.79 -5.97 -18.41
CA TYR A 35 -1.72 -4.99 -18.28
C TYR A 35 -0.63 -5.41 -17.30
N TYR A 36 0.59 -4.95 -17.56
CA TYR A 36 1.70 -5.10 -16.63
C TYR A 36 1.53 -4.11 -15.49
N LYS A 37 1.74 -4.57 -14.25
CA LYS A 37 1.52 -3.75 -13.06
C LYS A 37 2.69 -3.87 -12.09
N VAL A 38 3.04 -2.74 -11.48
CA VAL A 38 3.97 -2.68 -10.36
C VAL A 38 3.28 -1.96 -9.21
N ILE A 39 2.99 -2.70 -8.15
CA ILE A 39 2.42 -2.17 -6.92
C ILE A 39 3.57 -1.93 -5.95
N THR A 40 3.80 -0.68 -5.57
CA THR A 40 4.81 -0.29 -4.59
C THR A 40 4.14 0.06 -3.27
N ILE A 41 4.58 -0.58 -2.20
CA ILE A 41 4.15 -0.32 -0.83
C ILE A 41 5.17 0.62 -0.19
N ARG A 42 4.74 1.83 0.12
CA ARG A 42 5.59 2.92 0.61
C ARG A 42 5.14 3.37 1.99
N VAL A 43 6.10 3.68 2.84
CA VAL A 43 5.83 4.25 4.16
C VAL A 43 6.72 5.46 4.43
N VAL A 44 6.23 6.42 5.18
CA VAL A 44 7.08 7.46 5.78
C VAL A 44 7.46 7.01 7.20
N ARG A 45 8.76 6.98 7.50
CA ARG A 45 9.27 6.57 8.83
C ARG A 45 9.07 7.68 9.86
N PRO A 46 9.00 7.35 11.17
CA PRO A 46 9.02 8.36 12.23
C PRO A 46 10.22 9.30 12.05
N ASN A 47 9.97 10.60 12.20
CA ASN A 47 10.97 11.66 12.02
C ASN A 47 11.58 11.78 10.61
N ALA A 48 10.98 11.14 9.61
CA ALA A 48 11.35 11.29 8.21
C ALA A 48 10.24 12.02 7.42
N THR A 49 10.63 12.62 6.30
CA THR A 49 9.70 13.22 5.33
C THR A 49 9.66 12.46 4.00
N ALA A 50 10.66 11.60 3.75
CA ALA A 50 10.76 10.82 2.53
C ALA A 50 10.04 9.47 2.64
N GLU A 51 9.41 9.06 1.54
CA GLU A 51 8.83 7.73 1.38
C GLU A 51 9.92 6.66 1.26
N THR A 52 9.76 5.57 2.00
CA THR A 52 10.59 4.37 1.93
C THR A 52 9.77 3.23 1.36
N VAL A 53 10.29 2.53 0.35
CA VAL A 53 9.67 1.31 -0.18
C VAL A 53 9.91 0.16 0.79
N VAL A 54 8.84 -0.51 1.22
CA VAL A 54 8.91 -1.68 2.11
C VAL A 54 8.53 -2.98 1.41
N GLY A 55 7.88 -2.87 0.24
CA GLY A 55 7.66 -4.02 -0.62
C GLY A 55 7.17 -3.61 -2.00
N THR A 56 7.34 -4.51 -2.95
CA THR A 56 6.93 -4.36 -4.34
C THR A 56 6.25 -5.64 -4.79
N VAL A 57 5.10 -5.52 -5.43
CA VAL A 57 4.41 -6.61 -6.11
C VAL A 57 4.43 -6.33 -7.60
N THR A 58 4.86 -7.28 -8.40
CA THR A 58 4.85 -7.19 -9.86
C THR A 58 3.86 -8.20 -10.41
N TYR A 59 3.04 -7.77 -11.37
CA TYR A 59 2.20 -8.64 -12.16
C TYR A 59 2.62 -8.58 -13.63
N GLN A 60 2.92 -9.75 -14.19
CA GLN A 60 3.26 -9.93 -15.59
C GLN A 60 2.18 -10.79 -16.26
N PRO A 61 1.37 -10.23 -17.18
CA PRO A 61 0.45 -11.04 -17.97
C PRO A 61 1.26 -12.01 -18.85
N THR A 62 0.78 -13.25 -18.92
CA THR A 62 1.33 -14.31 -19.77
C THR A 62 0.35 -14.71 -20.87
N THR A 63 -0.94 -14.36 -20.70
CA THR A 63 -1.97 -14.57 -21.71
C THR A 63 -3.12 -13.59 -21.57
N HIS A 64 -3.79 -13.28 -22.69
CA HIS A 64 -5.06 -12.52 -22.70
C HIS A 64 -6.31 -13.40 -22.57
N ASN A 65 -6.17 -14.72 -22.46
CA ASN A 65 -7.31 -15.62 -22.21
C ASN A 65 -7.96 -15.32 -20.85
N ASN A 66 -9.28 -15.52 -20.75
CA ASN A 66 -10.07 -15.34 -19.52
C ASN A 66 -9.79 -13.98 -18.85
N ASP A 67 -9.92 -12.91 -19.63
CA ASP A 67 -9.73 -11.52 -19.18
C ASP A 67 -8.32 -11.22 -18.64
N GLY A 68 -7.33 -12.00 -19.05
CA GLY A 68 -5.94 -11.78 -18.71
C GLY A 68 -5.50 -12.52 -17.47
N GLN A 69 -4.49 -13.37 -17.66
CA GLN A 69 -3.86 -14.16 -16.62
C GLN A 69 -2.35 -14.00 -16.71
N GLY A 70 -1.69 -14.20 -15.57
CA GLY A 70 -0.28 -13.90 -15.46
C GLY A 70 0.33 -14.34 -14.15
N THR A 71 1.59 -13.96 -13.98
CA THR A 71 2.37 -14.29 -12.79
C THR A 71 2.43 -13.07 -11.88
N MET A 72 2.06 -13.26 -10.62
CA MET A 72 2.29 -12.29 -9.55
C MET A 72 3.54 -12.68 -8.77
N THR A 73 4.44 -11.72 -8.55
CA THR A 73 5.62 -11.88 -7.68
C THR A 73 5.66 -10.75 -6.65
N ALA A 74 5.95 -11.08 -5.39
CA ALA A 74 6.07 -10.10 -4.32
C ALA A 74 7.49 -10.14 -3.73
N VAL A 75 8.03 -8.97 -3.43
CA VAL A 75 9.31 -8.77 -2.75
C VAL A 75 9.08 -7.81 -1.57
N PRO A 76 9.28 -8.24 -0.30
CA PRO A 76 9.62 -9.61 0.10
C PRO A 76 8.50 -10.61 -0.25
N SER A 77 8.85 -11.89 -0.34
CA SER A 77 7.84 -12.94 -0.56
C SER A 77 6.99 -13.14 0.70
N GLY A 78 5.69 -13.35 0.50
CA GLY A 78 4.74 -13.54 1.59
C GLY A 78 4.26 -12.23 2.23
N PRO A 79 3.83 -12.27 3.50
CA PRO A 79 3.31 -11.10 4.20
C PRO A 79 4.38 -10.00 4.39
N ILE A 80 4.03 -8.76 4.05
CA ILE A 80 4.90 -7.58 4.09
C ILE A 80 4.57 -6.77 5.34
N THR A 81 5.42 -6.87 6.36
CA THR A 81 5.28 -6.11 7.61
C THR A 81 5.78 -4.68 7.42
N LEU A 82 4.93 -3.70 7.72
CA LEU A 82 5.23 -2.29 7.48
C LEU A 82 6.23 -1.71 8.49
N GLY A 83 6.30 -2.26 9.70
CA GLY A 83 7.08 -1.71 10.81
C GLY A 83 6.49 -0.39 11.32
N GLN A 84 7.31 0.47 11.92
CA GLN A 84 6.86 1.79 12.36
C GLN A 84 6.77 2.77 11.18
N TYR A 85 5.67 3.49 11.08
CA TYR A 85 5.45 4.51 10.05
C TYR A 85 4.46 5.59 10.52
N THR A 86 4.48 6.74 9.85
CA THR A 86 3.56 7.86 10.07
C THR A 86 2.58 8.06 8.92
N LYS A 87 2.88 7.50 7.75
CA LYS A 87 2.04 7.50 6.55
C LYS A 87 2.27 6.23 5.74
N LEU A 88 1.20 5.58 5.28
CA LEU A 88 1.23 4.51 4.28
C LEU A 88 0.69 5.03 2.94
N VAL A 89 1.37 4.65 1.87
CA VAL A 89 0.94 4.88 0.50
C VAL A 89 1.10 3.60 -0.29
N LEU A 90 0.06 3.21 -1.00
CA LEU A 90 0.17 2.23 -2.08
C LEU A 90 0.18 3.00 -3.40
N GLN A 91 1.08 2.60 -4.29
CA GLN A 91 1.16 3.10 -5.66
C GLN A 91 1.04 1.93 -6.62
N MET A 92 0.21 2.05 -7.66
CA MET A 92 0.14 1.10 -8.76
C MET A 92 0.57 1.81 -10.03
N ASP A 93 1.67 1.35 -10.62
CA ASP A 93 2.12 1.79 -11.92
C ASP A 93 1.71 0.74 -12.96
N VAL A 94 1.06 1.17 -14.04
CA VAL A 94 0.45 0.30 -15.06
C VAL A 94 1.08 0.60 -16.41
N LYS A 95 1.39 -0.46 -17.16
CA LYS A 95 1.80 -0.38 -18.56
C LYS A 95 0.84 -1.17 -19.45
N ASP A 96 0.22 -0.44 -20.37
CA ASP A 96 -0.96 -0.91 -21.13
C ASP A 96 -0.62 -1.97 -22.18
N ASP A 97 0.63 -2.03 -22.63
CA ASP A 97 1.06 -3.04 -23.57
C ASP A 97 1.29 -4.42 -22.93
N GLY A 98 1.13 -4.55 -21.61
CA GLY A 98 1.27 -5.83 -20.91
C GLY A 98 2.72 -6.25 -20.65
N CYS A 99 3.72 -5.40 -20.93
CA CYS A 99 5.13 -5.73 -20.73
C CYS A 99 5.87 -4.71 -19.87
N PRO A 100 6.97 -5.10 -19.19
CA PRO A 100 7.76 -4.19 -18.38
C PRO A 100 8.39 -3.07 -19.22
N LEU A 101 8.86 -2.02 -18.55
CA LEU A 101 9.60 -0.94 -19.19
C LEU A 101 10.79 -1.47 -20.00
N GLY A 102 11.02 -0.89 -21.19
CA GLY A 102 12.07 -1.34 -22.11
C GLY A 102 11.73 -2.63 -22.88
N LYS A 103 10.54 -3.20 -22.68
CA LYS A 103 9.99 -4.29 -23.49
C LYS A 103 8.66 -3.89 -24.12
N ALA A 104 8.33 -4.55 -25.22
CA ALA A 104 7.06 -4.42 -25.92
C ALA A 104 6.43 -5.80 -26.11
N ALA A 105 5.11 -5.87 -26.01
CA ALA A 105 4.39 -7.12 -26.23
C ALA A 105 4.34 -7.54 -27.70
N SER A 106 4.28 -8.84 -27.88
CA SER A 106 3.78 -9.51 -29.08
C SER A 106 2.81 -10.60 -28.64
N ILE A 107 1.58 -10.52 -29.14
CA ILE A 107 0.53 -11.49 -28.83
C ILE A 107 0.51 -12.56 -29.92
N SER A 108 0.68 -13.83 -29.53
CA SER A 108 0.60 -14.96 -30.46
C SER A 108 -0.85 -15.39 -30.70
N ASN A 109 -1.06 -16.26 -31.70
CA ASN A 109 -2.39 -16.74 -32.11
C ASN A 109 -3.19 -17.44 -30.99
N ASN A 110 -2.52 -17.96 -29.96
CA ASN A 110 -3.16 -18.56 -28.77
C ASN A 110 -3.32 -17.55 -27.61
N ASN A 111 -3.25 -16.25 -27.89
CA ASN A 111 -3.31 -15.15 -26.94
C ASN A 111 -2.18 -15.16 -25.89
N ALA A 112 -1.02 -15.77 -26.18
CA ALA A 112 0.12 -15.70 -25.25
C ALA A 112 0.84 -14.36 -25.39
N VAL A 113 1.18 -13.75 -24.26
CA VAL A 113 1.88 -12.48 -24.18
C VAL A 113 3.38 -12.75 -24.12
N ASN A 114 4.12 -12.26 -25.11
CA ASN A 114 5.57 -12.37 -25.15
C ASN A 114 6.21 -10.99 -25.10
N CYS A 115 7.09 -10.76 -24.12
CA CYS A 115 7.74 -9.46 -23.92
C CYS A 115 9.15 -9.46 -24.50
N ASN A 116 9.33 -8.72 -25.58
CA ASN A 116 10.59 -8.63 -26.31
C ASN A 116 11.19 -7.23 -26.19
N SER A 117 12.52 -7.15 -26.12
CA SER A 117 13.22 -5.86 -26.19
C SER A 117 13.02 -5.24 -27.58
N LYS A 118 12.58 -3.99 -27.63
CA LYS A 118 12.42 -3.22 -28.87
C LYS A 118 12.84 -1.77 -28.64
N ASN A 119 13.39 -1.12 -29.66
CA ASN A 119 13.77 0.30 -29.59
C ASN A 119 12.57 1.24 -29.39
N SER A 120 11.37 0.80 -29.76
CA SER A 120 10.12 1.53 -29.54
C SER A 120 9.44 1.21 -28.20
N ALA A 121 10.07 0.40 -27.34
CA ALA A 121 9.46 0.03 -26.07
C ALA A 121 9.32 1.24 -25.15
N GLY A 122 8.15 1.36 -24.51
CA GLY A 122 7.88 2.41 -23.54
C GLY A 122 8.87 2.38 -22.38
N THR A 123 9.40 3.55 -22.02
CA THR A 123 10.29 3.77 -20.86
C THR A 123 9.56 4.41 -19.69
N LYS A 124 8.25 4.59 -19.81
CA LYS A 124 7.36 5.13 -18.79
C LYS A 124 6.13 4.23 -18.64
N TYR A 125 5.49 4.35 -17.49
CA TYR A 125 4.16 3.80 -17.24
C TYR A 125 3.10 4.72 -17.87
N ASP A 126 2.01 4.12 -18.33
CA ASP A 126 0.91 4.81 -18.98
C ASP A 126 -0.06 5.40 -17.94
N LEU A 127 -0.12 4.76 -16.76
CA LEU A 127 -0.93 5.19 -15.64
C LEU A 127 -0.20 4.95 -14.31
N ALA A 128 -0.34 5.91 -13.39
CA ALA A 128 0.12 5.77 -12.01
C ALA A 128 -1.04 6.16 -11.08
N LEU A 129 -1.42 5.22 -10.22
CA LEU A 129 -2.49 5.37 -9.24
C LEU A 129 -1.89 5.42 -7.85
N ARG A 130 -2.38 6.30 -6.99
CA ARG A 130 -1.93 6.40 -5.60
C ARG A 130 -3.10 6.50 -4.63
N THR A 131 -2.95 5.86 -3.48
CA THR A 131 -3.99 5.87 -2.43
C THR A 131 -4.08 7.21 -1.69
N ASP A 132 -3.05 8.05 -1.80
CA ASP A 132 -3.02 9.41 -1.24
C ASP A 132 -3.34 10.51 -2.26
N ASP A 133 -3.63 10.15 -3.52
CA ASP A 133 -4.09 11.09 -4.54
C ASP A 133 -5.64 11.07 -4.62
N PRO A 134 -6.32 12.19 -4.35
CA PRO A 134 -7.78 12.28 -4.38
C PRO A 134 -8.40 12.00 -5.76
N ASN A 135 -7.61 12.07 -6.84
CA ASN A 135 -8.07 11.75 -8.19
C ASN A 135 -8.12 10.25 -8.48
N THR A 136 -7.34 9.45 -7.75
CA THR A 136 -7.19 8.01 -7.97
C THR A 136 -7.59 7.16 -6.76
N SER A 137 -7.98 7.78 -5.64
CA SER A 137 -8.38 7.08 -4.40
C SER A 137 -9.55 6.11 -4.62
N ASN A 138 -10.48 6.44 -5.51
CA ASN A 138 -11.67 5.64 -5.79
C ASN A 138 -11.41 4.36 -6.60
N TYR A 139 -10.15 4.11 -6.98
CA TYR A 139 -9.75 2.85 -7.59
C TYR A 139 -9.65 1.73 -6.55
N LEU A 140 -9.49 2.09 -5.28
CA LEU A 140 -9.39 1.15 -4.18
C LEU A 140 -10.78 0.72 -3.69
N PHE A 141 -10.90 -0.58 -3.41
CA PHE A 141 -12.06 -1.24 -2.83
C PHE A 141 -11.66 -1.84 -1.49
N VAL A 142 -12.49 -1.61 -0.48
CA VAL A 142 -12.33 -2.17 0.87
C VAL A 142 -13.54 -3.03 1.18
N ASP A 143 -13.32 -4.31 1.47
CA ASP A 143 -14.34 -5.33 1.70
C ASP A 143 -15.45 -5.33 0.63
N GLY A 144 -15.03 -5.15 -0.64
CA GLY A 144 -15.91 -5.12 -1.81
C GLY A 144 -16.60 -3.78 -2.09
N SER A 145 -16.40 -2.77 -1.25
CA SER A 145 -16.97 -1.43 -1.46
C SER A 145 -15.95 -0.47 -2.06
N GLN A 146 -16.31 0.16 -3.17
CA GLN A 146 -15.49 1.21 -3.80
C GLN A 146 -15.34 2.41 -2.86
N LEU A 147 -14.12 2.94 -2.72
CA LEU A 147 -13.91 4.20 -2.01
C LEU A 147 -14.47 5.40 -2.79
N PRO A 148 -14.98 6.43 -2.12
CA PRO A 148 -15.42 7.65 -2.78
C PRO A 148 -14.27 8.35 -3.51
N LYS A 149 -14.60 9.10 -4.57
CA LYS A 149 -13.64 9.97 -5.25
C LYS A 149 -13.40 11.25 -4.45
N GLY A 150 -12.19 11.80 -4.52
CA GLY A 150 -11.86 13.09 -3.92
C GLY A 150 -11.44 13.02 -2.45
N VAL A 151 -11.32 11.82 -1.88
CA VAL A 151 -10.84 11.66 -0.50
C VAL A 151 -9.32 11.64 -0.46
N THR A 152 -8.74 12.57 0.30
CA THR A 152 -7.35 12.52 0.73
C THR A 152 -7.28 11.71 2.03
N LEU A 153 -6.77 10.50 1.92
CA LEU A 153 -6.77 9.53 3.01
C LEU A 153 -5.36 9.33 3.57
N PRO A 154 -5.23 9.07 4.87
CA PRO A 154 -4.57 7.85 5.30
C PRO A 154 -5.51 6.67 5.01
N ILE A 155 -5.11 5.77 4.11
CA ILE A 155 -5.82 4.52 3.80
C ILE A 155 -6.07 3.66 5.07
N GLU A 156 -5.24 3.88 6.09
CA GLU A 156 -5.28 3.24 7.40
C GLU A 156 -6.60 3.47 8.14
N ASN A 157 -7.33 4.55 7.85
CA ASN A 157 -8.65 4.80 8.42
C ASN A 157 -9.68 3.73 8.03
N TYR A 158 -9.42 2.98 6.97
CA TYR A 158 -10.25 1.87 6.52
C TYR A 158 -9.78 0.52 7.03
N PHE A 159 -8.70 0.48 7.82
CA PHE A 159 -8.18 -0.75 8.42
C PHE A 159 -9.03 -1.13 9.64
N GLY A 160 -9.99 -2.00 9.40
CA GLY A 160 -10.78 -2.68 10.40
C GLY A 160 -9.91 -3.40 11.42
N CYS A 161 -10.45 -3.46 12.63
CA CYS A 161 -9.85 -4.11 13.77
C CYS A 161 -10.24 -5.59 13.84
N ARG A 162 -9.28 -6.46 14.17
CA ARG A 162 -9.45 -7.86 14.61
C ARG A 162 -9.57 -8.93 13.52
N ALA A 163 -9.98 -8.59 12.30
CA ALA A 163 -9.99 -9.53 11.18
C ALA A 163 -9.17 -8.97 10.02
N ALA A 164 -8.52 -9.86 9.26
CA ALA A 164 -7.89 -9.46 8.01
C ALA A 164 -8.97 -8.97 7.04
N GLN A 165 -8.82 -7.74 6.55
CA GLN A 165 -9.72 -7.17 5.57
C GLN A 165 -9.26 -7.48 4.17
N LYS A 166 -10.22 -7.54 3.25
CA LYS A 166 -9.95 -7.75 1.83
C LYS A 166 -9.93 -6.42 1.13
N HIS A 167 -8.84 -6.16 0.44
CA HIS A 167 -8.71 -4.98 -0.40
C HIS A 167 -8.53 -5.44 -1.84
N ALA A 168 -9.10 -4.65 -2.75
CA ALA A 168 -8.91 -4.85 -4.17
C ALA A 168 -8.66 -3.50 -4.85
N TRP A 169 -7.88 -3.49 -5.92
CA TRP A 169 -7.48 -2.26 -6.61
C TRP A 169 -7.66 -2.42 -8.12
N GLU A 170 -8.39 -1.48 -8.71
CA GLU A 170 -8.63 -1.36 -10.15
C GLU A 170 -7.47 -0.66 -10.88
N ASP A 171 -7.21 -1.06 -12.13
CA ASP A 171 -6.21 -0.42 -12.98
C ASP A 171 -6.77 0.55 -14.04
N GLY A 172 -8.11 0.70 -14.09
CA GLY A 172 -8.80 1.62 -15.01
C GLY A 172 -9.51 0.97 -16.20
N GLY A 173 -9.49 -0.36 -16.32
CA GLY A 173 -10.26 -1.10 -17.32
C GLY A 173 -11.78 -1.18 -17.08
N GLY A 174 -12.27 -0.77 -15.92
CA GLY A 174 -13.69 -0.81 -15.54
C GLY A 174 -13.86 -0.88 -14.02
N TRP A 175 -15.11 -0.96 -13.54
CA TRP A 175 -15.41 -1.10 -12.10
C TRP A 175 -15.93 -2.50 -11.71
N ASP A 176 -16.29 -3.31 -12.71
CA ASP A 176 -16.92 -4.61 -12.49
C ASP A 176 -15.91 -5.71 -12.11
N ARG A 177 -14.61 -5.46 -12.29
CA ARG A 177 -13.56 -6.47 -12.07
C ARG A 177 -12.24 -5.84 -11.66
N GLN A 178 -11.85 -6.10 -10.41
CA GLN A 178 -10.59 -5.62 -9.85
C GLN A 178 -9.38 -6.47 -10.31
N ASP A 179 -8.20 -5.85 -10.31
CA ASP A 179 -6.99 -6.45 -10.86
C ASP A 179 -5.97 -6.89 -9.81
N PHE A 180 -5.91 -6.19 -8.68
CA PHE A 180 -4.98 -6.53 -7.61
C PHE A 180 -5.71 -6.74 -6.30
N PHE A 181 -5.46 -7.86 -5.63
CA PHE A 181 -6.13 -8.24 -4.39
C PHE A 181 -5.10 -8.52 -3.31
N TYR A 182 -5.35 -7.99 -2.13
CA TYR A 182 -4.50 -8.22 -0.97
C TYR A 182 -5.33 -8.20 0.31
N THR A 183 -4.76 -8.75 1.37
CA THR A 183 -5.32 -8.62 2.71
C THR A 183 -4.49 -7.69 3.55
N ILE A 184 -5.16 -6.91 4.41
CA ILE A 184 -4.52 -6.13 5.46
C ILE A 184 -4.94 -6.68 6.80
N SER A 185 -3.94 -6.96 7.64
CA SER A 185 -4.14 -7.21 9.06
C SER A 185 -3.50 -6.08 9.85
N SER A 186 -4.29 -5.46 10.72
CA SER A 186 -3.82 -4.52 11.74
C SER A 186 -4.20 -5.07 13.12
N GLN A 187 -3.31 -4.93 14.10
CA GLN A 187 -3.69 -5.13 15.50
C GLN A 187 -4.24 -3.83 16.06
N CYS A 188 -5.43 -3.83 16.65
CA CYS A 188 -5.99 -2.60 17.23
C CYS A 188 -5.52 -2.34 18.64
N SER A 189 -5.51 -1.07 19.06
CA SER A 189 -5.19 -0.67 20.43
C SER A 189 -6.14 -1.37 21.40
N SER A 190 -5.57 -2.05 22.39
CA SER A 190 -6.06 -1.89 23.75
C SER A 190 -5.52 -0.54 24.23
N ALA A 191 -6.09 0.54 23.71
CA ALA A 191 -5.91 1.91 24.16
C ALA A 191 -6.78 2.83 23.28
N ASP A 192 -8.09 2.70 23.46
CA ASP A 192 -8.92 3.87 23.69
C ASP A 192 -8.76 4.24 25.19
N GLY A 193 -7.56 4.68 25.59
CA GLY A 193 -7.32 5.24 26.93
C GLY A 193 -6.54 4.41 27.98
N ASP A 194 -5.88 3.30 27.63
CA ASP A 194 -5.05 2.58 28.63
C ASP A 194 -3.62 3.12 28.70
N ALA A 195 -3.24 3.54 29.91
CA ALA A 195 -1.92 4.03 30.26
C ALA A 195 -0.84 2.95 30.03
N VAL A 196 0.24 3.32 29.35
CA VAL A 196 1.43 2.48 29.22
C VAL A 196 2.15 2.47 30.58
N PRO A 197 2.56 1.30 31.12
CA PRO A 197 3.34 1.26 32.35
C PRO A 197 4.69 1.95 32.14
N LEU A 198 5.00 2.94 32.99
CA LEU A 198 6.36 3.47 33.11
C LEU A 198 7.22 2.41 33.80
N THR A 199 8.17 1.80 33.09
CA THR A 199 9.22 1.00 33.72
C THR A 199 10.31 1.96 34.19
N ASN A 200 10.45 2.08 35.51
CA ASN A 200 11.56 2.77 36.18
C ASN A 200 12.89 2.04 35.99
#